data_AF-A0A3N5FST1-F1
#
_entry.id   AF-A0A3N5FST1-F1
#
_cell.length_a   1.000
_cell.length_b   1.000
_cell.length_c   1.000
_cell.angle_alpha   90.00
_cell.angle_beta   90.00
_cell.angle_gamma   90.00
#
_symmetry.space_group_name_H-M   'P 1'
#
loop_
_entity.id
_entity.type
_entity.pdbx_description
1 polymer ?
#
loop_
_entity_poly.entity_id
_entity_poly.type
_entity_poly.pdbx_seq_one_letter_code
_entity_poly.pdbx_strand_id
1 'polypeptide(L)' 'MKKERNEIMDTAFKKAKQYEMKSGGCSQCTLSGIFDAMGVQNDDIFKAATGLADGVGLTGNGHCGALSGGVL' A
#
# COMPACT_ATOMS: atom_id res chain seq x y z
N MET A 1 3.91 22.53 -5.83
CA MET A 1 5.28 22.30 -5.35
C MET A 1 5.76 20.96 -5.89
N LYS A 2 6.92 20.91 -6.55
CA LYS A 2 7.58 19.63 -6.82
C LYS A 2 8.14 19.13 -5.48
N LYS A 3 7.67 17.97 -5.00
CA LYS A 3 8.31 17.28 -3.88
C LYS A 3 9.63 16.68 -4.38
N GLU A 4 10.65 16.69 -3.54
CA GLU A 4 11.90 16.00 -3.84
C GLU A 4 11.64 14.49 -3.87
N ARG A 5 12.35 13.76 -4.76
CA ARG A 5 12.12 12.31 -4.93
C ARG A 5 12.21 11.55 -3.60
N ASN A 6 13.18 11.92 -2.78
CA ASN A 6 13.39 11.30 -1.47
C ASN A 6 12.23 11.57 -0.50
N GLU A 7 11.59 12.74 -0.57
CA GLU A 7 10.42 13.06 0.26
C GLU A 7 9.22 12.22 -0.13
N ILE A 8 9.02 11.96 -1.43
CA ILE A 8 7.95 11.08 -1.92
C ILE A 8 8.18 9.66 -1.40
N MET A 9 9.40 9.13 -1.55
CA MET A 9 9.75 7.79 -1.10
C MET A 9 9.60 7.64 0.43
N ASP A 10 10.09 8.61 1.20
CA ASP A 10 9.99 8.62 2.65
C ASP A 10 8.54 8.72 3.13
N THR A 11 7.72 9.55 2.45
CA THR A 11 6.29 9.63 2.72
C THR A 11 5.62 8.29 2.47
N ALA A 12 5.88 7.64 1.33
CA ALA A 12 5.29 6.36 0.99
C ALA A 12 5.62 5.29 2.04
N PHE A 13 6.90 5.19 2.42
CA PHE A 13 7.36 4.24 3.42
C PHE A 13 6.74 4.51 4.79
N LYS A 14 6.79 5.75 5.29
CA LYS A 14 6.27 6.11 6.63
C LYS A 14 4.77 5.88 6.72
N LYS A 15 4.01 6.27 5.71
CA LYS A 15 2.56 6.09 5.67
C LYS A 15 2.17 4.62 5.58
N ALA A 16 2.75 3.86 4.65
CA ALA A 16 2.49 2.43 4.53
C ALA A 16 2.78 1.67 5.84
N LYS A 17 3.93 1.95 6.48
CA LYS A 17 4.29 1.37 7.78
C LYS A 17 3.28 1.75 8.87
N GLN A 18 2.88 3.02 8.94
CA GLN A 18 1.90 3.47 9.92
C GLN A 18 0.55 2.77 9.73
N TYR A 19 0.10 2.59 8.48
CA TYR A 19 -1.14 1.87 8.18
C TYR A 19 -1.06 0.40 8.57
N GLU A 20 0.05 -0.26 8.25
CA GLU A 20 0.26 -1.66 8.61
C GLU A 20 0.21 -1.85 10.13
N MET A 21 0.88 -0.97 10.89
CA MET A 21 0.88 -1.02 12.36
C MET A 21 -0.50 -0.73 12.98
N LYS A 22 -1.39 -0.05 12.26
CA LYS A 22 -2.72 0.32 12.76
C LYS A 22 -3.79 -0.70 12.39
N SER A 23 -3.77 -1.20 11.16
CA SER A 23 -4.91 -1.89 10.56
C SER A 23 -4.55 -3.20 9.83
N GLY A 24 -3.27 -3.46 9.54
CA GLY A 24 -2.85 -4.56 8.68
C GLY A 24 -3.37 -4.43 7.24
N GLY A 25 -3.44 -5.55 6.51
CA GLY A 25 -3.83 -5.54 5.09
C GLY A 25 -2.67 -5.08 4.21
N CYS A 26 -1.60 -5.86 4.19
CA CYS A 26 -0.30 -5.48 3.65
C CYS A 26 -0.31 -4.91 2.22
N SER A 27 -1.17 -5.41 1.33
CA SER A 27 -1.38 -4.86 -0.02
C SER A 27 -2.00 -3.47 -0.01
N GLN A 28 -3.06 -3.27 0.79
CA GLN A 28 -3.75 -2.00 0.94
C GLN A 28 -2.86 -0.95 1.60
N CYS A 29 -2.06 -1.36 2.58
CA CYS A 29 -1.13 -0.46 3.28
C CYS A 29 -0.05 0.07 2.35
N THR A 30 0.59 -0.79 1.55
CA THR A 30 1.57 -0.36 0.55
C THR A 30 0.95 0.61 -0.46
N LEU A 31 -0.19 0.23 -1.06
CA LEU A 31 -0.90 1.06 -2.04
C LEU A 31 -1.27 2.43 -1.46
N SER A 32 -1.81 2.45 -0.23
CA SER A 32 -2.22 3.70 0.44
C SER A 32 -1.04 4.61 0.72
N GLY A 33 0.13 4.06 1.08
CA GLY A 33 1.35 4.84 1.24
C GLY A 33 1.78 5.51 -0.07
N ILE A 34 1.74 4.77 -1.18
CA ILE A 34 2.04 5.30 -2.52
C ILE A 34 1.05 6.39 -2.91
N PHE A 35 -0.25 6.15 -2.70
CA PHE A 35 -1.32 7.10 -2.99
C PHE A 35 -1.15 8.40 -2.21
N ASP A 36 -0.88 8.33 -0.91
CA ASP A 36 -0.58 9.51 -0.08
C ASP A 36 0.65 10.28 -0.56
N ALA A 37 1.71 9.58 -0.94
CA ALA A 37 2.93 10.21 -1.43
C ALA A 37 2.70 10.96 -2.75
N MET A 38 1.88 10.37 -3.63
CA MET A 38 1.51 10.88 -4.95
C MET A 38 0.33 11.84 -4.95
N GLY A 39 -0.41 11.98 -3.84
CA GLY A 39 -1.63 12.78 -3.75
C GLY A 39 -2.80 12.18 -4.55
N VAL A 40 -2.86 10.86 -4.66
CA VAL A 40 -3.92 10.11 -5.34
C VAL A 40 -4.93 9.61 -4.31
N GLN A 41 -6.21 9.63 -4.66
CA GLN A 41 -7.25 8.99 -3.86
C GLN A 41 -8.18 8.22 -4.79
N ASN A 42 -8.29 6.91 -4.58
CA ASN A 42 -9.20 6.04 -5.31
C ASN A 42 -9.63 4.86 -4.43
N ASP A 43 -10.87 4.94 -3.93
CA ASP A 43 -11.42 3.94 -3.00
C ASP A 43 -11.66 2.58 -3.68
N ASP A 44 -11.93 2.56 -4.98
CA ASP A 44 -12.20 1.31 -5.70
C ASP A 44 -10.92 0.49 -5.84
N ILE A 45 -9.79 1.13 -6.16
CA ILE A 45 -8.48 0.48 -6.22
C ILE A 45 -8.04 0.05 -4.80
N PHE A 46 -8.26 0.91 -3.80
CA PHE A 46 -7.98 0.57 -2.40
C PHE A 46 -8.74 -0.68 -1.93
N LYS A 47 -10.03 -0.80 -2.28
CA LYS A 47 -10.85 -1.98 -1.98
C LYS A 47 -10.41 -3.21 -2.78
N ALA A 48 -10.06 -3.04 -4.06
CA ALA A 48 -9.58 -4.12 -4.90
C ALA A 48 -8.28 -4.75 -4.35
N ALA A 49 -7.41 -3.94 -3.74
CA ALA A 49 -6.17 -4.41 -3.14
C ALA A 49 -6.38 -5.37 -1.93
N THR A 50 -7.54 -5.35 -1.25
CA THR A 50 -7.84 -6.29 -0.13
C THR A 50 -7.62 -7.75 -0.54
N GLY A 51 -8.03 -8.13 -1.75
CA GLY A 51 -7.92 -9.52 -2.21
C GLY A 51 -6.48 -10.03 -2.32
N LEU A 52 -5.49 -9.14 -2.29
CA LEU A 52 -4.07 -9.50 -2.38
C LEU A 52 -3.41 -9.65 -1.00
N ALA A 53 -4.11 -9.32 0.09
CA ALA A 53 -3.54 -9.37 1.42
C ALA A 53 -3.23 -10.82 1.86
N ASP A 54 -2.16 -10.94 2.66
CA ASP A 54 -1.72 -12.16 3.35
C ASP A 54 -1.74 -13.42 2.46
N GLY A 55 -1.00 -13.37 1.35
CA GLY A 55 -0.88 -14.49 0.44
C GLY A 55 -2.07 -14.68 -0.49
N VAL A 56 -2.71 -13.60 -0.98
CA VAL A 56 -3.91 -13.62 -1.82
C VAL A 56 -5.11 -14.27 -1.11
N GLY A 57 -6.11 -13.46 -0.78
CA GLY A 57 -7.33 -13.92 -0.11
C GLY A 57 -7.11 -14.39 1.32
N LEU A 58 -6.11 -13.84 2.03
CA LEU A 58 -5.77 -14.22 3.41
C LEU A 58 -5.41 -15.70 3.58
N THR A 59 -4.88 -16.34 2.54
CA THR A 59 -4.59 -17.77 2.58
C THR A 59 -3.23 -18.11 3.20
N GLY A 60 -2.34 -17.12 3.32
CA GLY A 60 -0.95 -17.27 3.75
C GLY A 60 -0.04 -18.02 2.74
N ASN A 61 -0.58 -18.46 1.60
CA ASN A 61 0.10 -19.39 0.68
C ASN A 61 0.33 -18.85 -0.74
N GLY A 62 -0.13 -17.63 -1.04
CA GLY A 62 0.09 -16.96 -2.33
C GLY A 62 1.22 -15.93 -2.31
N HIS A 63 1.21 -15.02 -3.29
CA HIS A 63 2.21 -13.94 -3.40
C HIS A 63 2.13 -12.96 -2.22
N CYS A 64 3.27 -12.35 -1.89
CA CYS A 64 3.35 -11.33 -0.84
C CYS A 64 2.43 -10.14 -1.16
N GLY A 65 1.44 -9.89 -0.30
CA GLY A 65 0.46 -8.83 -0.53
C GLY A 65 1.08 -7.44 -0.61
N ALA A 66 2.07 -7.13 0.24
CA ALA A 66 2.77 -5.84 0.18
C ALA A 66 3.49 -5.63 -1.16
N LEU A 67 4.10 -6.68 -1.72
CA LEU A 67 4.75 -6.62 -3.03
C LEU A 67 3.72 -6.47 -4.15
N SER A 68 2.66 -7.27 -4.13
CA SER A 68 1.57 -7.19 -5.11
C SER A 68 0.87 -5.83 -5.09
N GLY A 69 0.66 -5.23 -3.91
CA GLY A 69 0.09 -3.89 -3.77
C GLY A 69 1.00 -2.77 -4.25
N GLY A 70 2.32 -2.98 -4.32
CA GLY A 70 3.26 -2.01 -4.92
C GLY A 70 3.36 -2.08 -6.44
N VAL A 71 2.89 -3.17 -7.06
CA VAL A 71 2.82 -3.34 -8.52
C VAL A 71 1.52 -2.78 -9.10
N LEU A 72 0.47 -2.69 -8.28
CA LEU A 72 -0.88 -2.25 -8.63
C LEU A 72 -0.96 -0.72 -8.74
#